data_AF-A0A2D7XBT5-F1
#
_entry.id   AF-A0A2D7XBT5-F1
#
_cell.length_a   1.000
_cell.length_b   1.000
_cell.length_c   1.000
_cell.angle_alpha   90.00
_cell.angle_beta   90.00
_cell.angle_gamma   90.00
#
_symmetry.space_group_name_H-M   'P 1'
#
loop_
_entity.id
_entity.type
_entity.pdbx_description
1 polymer ?
#
loop_
_entity_poly.entity_id
_entity_poly.type
_entity_poly.pdbx_seq_one_letter_code
_entity_poly.pdbx_strand_id
1 'polypeptide(L)'
;MGKAKKALAAIDEPPADPKAEAVRQTDMAVREIELRYGPGRLLAACPDLALAEKMRRQMQLYNDAVYGGSAADTQVQAQGLIKGYQALERAFLQAGGQPLDHSAVIETELDDGAVLAIVPDITQYSPKPGETREVLAIGAGAVAEMFDKRTRETLAAVSRHWPGAHIESARRKPLEDEIPF
;
A
#
# COMPACT_ATOMS: atom_id res chain seq x y z
N MET A 1 36.26 15.97 -48.40
CA MET A 1 35.46 16.17 -47.17
C MET A 1 35.24 14.82 -46.50
N GLY A 2 36.07 14.49 -45.50
CA GLY A 2 36.04 13.20 -44.81
C GLY A 2 34.95 13.16 -43.74
N LYS A 3 34.08 12.16 -43.79
CA LYS A 3 33.07 11.91 -42.75
C LYS A 3 33.75 11.20 -41.58
N ALA A 4 33.98 11.92 -40.48
CA ALA A 4 34.38 11.34 -39.21
C ALA A 4 33.20 10.54 -38.62
N LYS A 5 33.32 9.21 -38.60
CA LYS A 5 32.47 8.36 -37.74
C LYS A 5 32.90 8.59 -36.30
N LYS A 6 32.06 9.30 -35.54
CA LYS A 6 32.20 9.48 -34.10
C LYS A 6 31.91 8.12 -33.45
N ALA A 7 32.94 7.40 -33.01
CA ALA A 7 32.78 6.23 -32.15
C ALA A 7 32.26 6.74 -30.79
N LEU A 8 31.01 6.40 -30.45
CA LEU A 8 30.56 6.46 -29.06
C LEU A 8 31.35 5.39 -28.32
N ALA A 9 32.25 5.82 -27.45
CA ALA A 9 32.87 4.94 -26.47
C ALA A 9 31.74 4.30 -25.66
N ALA A 10 31.74 2.96 -25.61
CA ALA A 10 30.94 2.24 -24.64
C ALA A 10 31.35 2.77 -23.27
N ILE A 11 30.39 3.36 -22.55
CA ILE A 11 30.57 3.71 -21.15
C ILE A 11 30.64 2.35 -20.47
N ASP A 12 31.83 1.98 -20.03
CA ASP A 12 32.06 0.80 -19.18
C ASP A 12 31.22 1.03 -17.93
N GLU A 13 30.08 0.35 -17.82
CA GLU A 13 29.30 0.37 -16.58
C GLU A 13 30.22 -0.14 -15.47
N PRO A 14 30.38 0.60 -14.36
CA PRO A 14 31.18 0.11 -13.25
C PRO A 14 30.66 -1.27 -12.85
N PRO A 15 31.55 -2.21 -12.47
CA PRO A 15 31.15 -3.56 -12.12
C PRO A 15 30.03 -3.49 -11.07
N ALA A 16 28.90 -4.13 -11.38
CA ALA A 16 27.71 -4.06 -10.55
C ALA A 16 28.07 -4.44 -9.10
N ASP A 17 27.90 -3.52 -8.16
CA ASP A 17 28.13 -3.80 -6.74
C ASP A 17 27.22 -4.97 -6.33
N PRO A 18 27.80 -6.14 -5.97
CA PRO A 18 27.02 -7.33 -5.68
C PRO A 18 26.11 -7.13 -4.46
N LYS A 19 26.49 -6.25 -3.53
CA LYS A 19 25.66 -5.88 -2.39
C LYS A 19 24.46 -5.08 -2.85
N ALA A 20 24.68 -4.05 -3.67
CA ALA A 20 23.59 -3.24 -4.24
C ALA A 20 22.64 -4.08 -5.11
N GLU A 21 23.17 -5.06 -5.86
CA GLU A 21 22.34 -5.99 -6.64
C GLU A 21 21.49 -6.89 -5.76
N ALA A 22 22.05 -7.46 -4.69
CA ALA A 22 21.30 -8.27 -3.73
C ALA A 22 20.15 -7.46 -3.08
N VAL A 23 20.40 -6.20 -2.74
CA VAL A 23 19.36 -5.29 -2.22
C VAL A 23 18.28 -5.05 -3.26
N ARG A 24 18.65 -4.67 -4.50
CA ARG A 24 17.68 -4.44 -5.59
C ARG A 24 16.77 -5.65 -5.83
N GLN A 25 17.35 -6.83 -5.93
CA GLN A 25 16.57 -8.06 -6.16
C GLN A 25 15.61 -8.36 -5.01
N THR A 26 16.06 -8.13 -3.77
CA THR A 26 15.24 -8.32 -2.58
C THR A 26 14.08 -7.33 -2.56
N ASP A 27 14.36 -6.05 -2.79
CA ASP A 27 13.35 -5.00 -2.84
C ASP A 27 12.31 -5.27 -3.92
N MET A 28 12.74 -5.71 -5.11
CA MET A 28 11.81 -6.11 -6.18
C MET A 28 10.90 -7.27 -5.77
N ALA A 29 11.47 -8.33 -5.17
CA ALA A 29 10.70 -9.50 -4.74
C ALA A 29 9.71 -9.17 -3.61
N VAL A 30 10.14 -8.38 -2.61
CA VAL A 30 9.27 -7.93 -1.52
C VAL A 30 8.18 -7.01 -2.06
N ARG A 31 8.53 -6.07 -2.94
CA ARG A 31 7.56 -5.16 -3.56
C ARG A 31 6.49 -5.89 -4.35
N GLU A 32 6.82 -6.94 -5.09
CA GLU A 32 5.82 -7.74 -5.81
C GLU A 32 4.78 -8.33 -4.85
N ILE A 33 5.24 -8.86 -3.71
CA ILE A 33 4.37 -9.45 -2.69
C ILE A 33 3.53 -8.35 -2.02
N GLU A 34 4.13 -7.21 -1.68
CA GLU A 34 3.43 -6.10 -1.03
C GLU A 34 2.41 -5.43 -1.94
N LEU A 35 2.64 -5.36 -3.25
CA LEU A 35 1.63 -4.89 -4.21
C LEU A 35 0.43 -5.84 -4.28
N ARG A 36 0.64 -7.14 -4.08
CA ARG A 36 -0.43 -8.14 -4.15
C ARG A 36 -1.29 -8.17 -2.88
N TYR A 37 -0.67 -8.05 -1.71
CA TYR A 37 -1.37 -8.25 -0.44
C TYR A 37 -1.53 -6.98 0.40
N GLY A 38 -0.78 -5.93 0.10
CA GLY A 38 -0.71 -4.71 0.89
C GLY A 38 0.56 -4.65 1.74
N PRO A 39 1.23 -3.47 1.83
CA PRO A 39 2.44 -3.28 2.61
C PRO A 39 2.26 -3.71 4.07
N GLY A 40 3.18 -4.53 4.58
CA GLY A 40 3.16 -5.02 5.97
C GLY A 40 1.97 -5.92 6.37
N ARG A 41 0.95 -6.08 5.52
CA ARG A 41 -0.30 -6.79 5.88
C ARG A 41 -0.05 -8.27 6.19
N LEU A 42 0.81 -8.93 5.42
CA LEU A 42 1.13 -10.34 5.64
C LEU A 42 1.70 -10.61 7.04
N LEU A 43 2.53 -9.70 7.56
CA LEU A 43 3.09 -9.81 8.91
C LEU A 43 2.05 -9.45 9.97
N ALA A 44 1.25 -8.41 9.74
CA ALA A 44 0.23 -7.95 10.69
C ALA A 44 -0.91 -8.96 10.87
N ALA A 45 -1.32 -9.62 9.78
CA ALA A 45 -2.40 -10.59 9.75
C ALA A 45 -1.93 -12.05 9.94
N CYS A 46 -0.65 -12.28 10.25
CA CYS A 46 -0.11 -13.62 10.46
C CYS A 46 -0.68 -14.23 11.76
N PRO A 47 -1.42 -15.35 11.69
CA PRO A 47 -1.98 -15.98 12.90
C PRO A 47 -0.92 -16.73 13.72
N ASP A 48 0.17 -17.18 13.09
CA ASP A 48 1.29 -17.84 13.76
C ASP A 48 2.25 -16.77 14.35
N LEU A 49 2.14 -16.55 15.65
CA LEU A 49 2.98 -15.57 16.37
C LEU A 49 4.47 -15.92 16.33
N ALA A 50 4.82 -17.21 16.34
CA ALA A 50 6.22 -17.64 16.30
C ALA A 50 6.82 -17.38 14.92
N LEU A 51 6.05 -17.58 13.85
CA LEU A 51 6.45 -17.21 12.50
C LEU A 51 6.60 -15.69 12.37
N ALA A 52 5.66 -14.90 12.89
CA ALA A 52 5.72 -13.45 12.87
C ALA A 52 6.99 -12.93 13.61
N GLU A 53 7.31 -13.47 14.78
CA GLU A 53 8.55 -13.13 15.49
C GLU A 53 9.82 -13.51 14.73
N LYS A 54 9.86 -14.70 14.12
CA LYS A 54 10.98 -15.12 13.27
C LYS A 54 11.17 -14.16 12.10
N MET A 55 10.08 -13.73 11.46
CA MET A 55 10.14 -12.76 10.37
C MET A 55 10.67 -11.41 10.85
N ARG A 56 10.19 -10.88 11.98
CA ARG A 56 10.72 -9.61 12.54
C ARG A 56 12.22 -9.68 12.80
N ARG A 57 12.70 -10.80 13.35
CA ARG A 57 14.15 -11.03 13.55
C ARG A 57 14.89 -11.09 12.22
N GLN A 58 14.33 -11.76 11.22
CA GLN A 58 14.93 -11.83 9.88
C GLN A 58 15.03 -10.45 9.20
N MET A 59 14.02 -9.59 9.36
CA MET A 59 14.06 -8.20 8.88
C MET A 59 15.20 -7.41 9.55
N GLN A 60 15.39 -7.59 10.86
CA GLN A 60 16.50 -6.96 11.58
C GLN A 60 17.86 -7.45 11.05
N LEU A 61 18.04 -8.77 10.91
CA LEU A 61 19.27 -9.37 10.38
C LEU A 61 19.59 -8.89 8.97
N TYR A 62 18.58 -8.76 8.12
CA TYR A 62 18.74 -8.20 6.77
C TYR A 62 19.19 -6.74 6.84
N ASN A 63 18.53 -5.89 7.62
CA ASN A 63 18.91 -4.49 7.77
C ASN A 63 20.36 -4.35 8.30
N ASP A 64 20.72 -5.14 9.31
CA ASP A 64 22.08 -5.13 9.87
C ASP A 64 23.12 -5.54 8.81
N ALA A 65 22.81 -6.53 7.96
CA ALA A 65 23.68 -6.94 6.86
C ALA A 65 23.80 -5.86 5.78
N VAL A 66 22.70 -5.19 5.44
CA VAL A 66 22.69 -4.09 4.46
C VAL A 66 23.52 -2.91 4.95
N TYR A 67 23.39 -2.49 6.21
CA TYR A 67 24.10 -1.30 6.70
C TYR A 67 25.52 -1.57 7.20
N GLY A 68 25.77 -2.74 7.81
CA GLY A 68 27.04 -3.04 8.47
C GLY A 68 27.78 -4.29 7.96
N GLY A 69 27.13 -5.13 7.15
CA GLY A 69 27.66 -6.43 6.71
C GLY A 69 28.38 -6.41 5.36
N SER A 70 28.95 -7.57 5.01
CA SER A 70 29.54 -7.81 3.69
C SER A 70 28.47 -8.08 2.63
N ALA A 71 28.88 -8.09 1.35
CA ALA A 71 28.00 -8.49 0.24
C ALA A 71 27.48 -9.93 0.42
N ALA A 72 28.32 -10.84 0.92
CA ALA A 72 27.93 -12.23 1.17
C ALA A 72 26.89 -12.34 2.29
N ASP A 73 27.07 -11.58 3.39
CA ASP A 73 26.08 -11.53 4.48
C ASP A 73 24.74 -11.00 3.97
N THR A 74 24.78 -9.91 3.18
CA THR A 74 23.59 -9.31 2.58
C THR A 74 22.85 -10.31 1.70
N GLN A 75 23.56 -11.07 0.86
CA GLN A 75 22.97 -12.09 0.00
C GLN A 75 22.31 -13.23 0.79
N VAL A 76 22.94 -13.69 1.88
CA VAL A 76 22.37 -14.73 2.75
C VAL A 76 21.09 -14.22 3.42
N GLN A 77 21.14 -13.03 4.01
CA GLN A 77 19.98 -12.48 4.72
C GLN A 77 18.85 -12.06 3.77
N ALA A 78 19.17 -11.61 2.56
CA ALA A 78 18.23 -11.36 1.46
C ALA A 78 17.40 -12.60 1.12
N GLN A 79 18.06 -13.74 0.90
CA GLN A 79 17.37 -15.01 0.64
C GLN A 79 16.52 -15.46 1.83
N GLY A 80 17.00 -15.23 3.06
CA GLY A 80 16.23 -15.47 4.28
C GLY A 80 14.95 -14.63 4.33
N LEU A 81 15.05 -13.35 3.99
CA LEU A 81 13.93 -12.42 3.97
C LEU A 81 12.86 -12.83 2.94
N ILE A 82 13.26 -13.15 1.72
CA ILE A 82 12.36 -13.59 0.65
C ILE A 82 11.60 -14.87 1.07
N LYS A 83 12.32 -15.85 1.63
CA LYS A 83 11.69 -17.08 2.17
C LYS A 83 10.73 -16.79 3.33
N GLY A 84 11.07 -15.80 4.16
CA GLY A 84 10.21 -15.32 5.23
C GLY A 84 8.88 -14.77 4.71
N TYR A 85 8.91 -13.90 3.71
CA TYR A 85 7.70 -13.40 3.05
C TYR A 85 6.88 -14.51 2.39
N GLN A 86 7.50 -15.48 1.72
CA GLN A 86 6.81 -16.65 1.15
C GLN A 86 6.17 -17.54 2.23
N ALA A 87 6.76 -17.63 3.43
CA ALA A 87 6.16 -18.33 4.55
C ALA A 87 4.95 -17.58 5.11
N LEU A 88 5.06 -16.25 5.24
CA LEU A 88 3.94 -15.40 5.65
C LEU A 88 2.78 -15.46 4.66
N GLU A 89 3.05 -15.39 3.36
CA GLU A 89 2.02 -15.51 2.30
C GLU A 89 1.25 -16.82 2.45
N ARG A 90 1.95 -17.94 2.61
CA ARG A 90 1.30 -19.25 2.81
C ARG A 90 0.45 -19.29 4.08
N ALA A 91 0.96 -18.79 5.20
CA ALA A 91 0.22 -18.75 6.46
C ALA A 91 -1.04 -17.86 6.35
N PHE A 92 -0.89 -16.71 5.69
CA PHE A 92 -1.99 -15.77 5.45
C PHE A 92 -3.10 -16.40 4.58
N LEU A 93 -2.74 -17.05 3.47
CA LEU A 93 -3.71 -17.73 2.61
C LEU A 93 -4.39 -18.92 3.33
N GLN A 94 -3.64 -19.69 4.11
CA GLN A 94 -4.20 -20.80 4.91
C GLN A 94 -5.19 -20.31 5.98
N ALA A 95 -5.00 -19.10 6.48
CA ALA A 95 -5.92 -18.44 7.41
C ALA A 95 -7.17 -17.85 6.72
N GLY A 96 -7.31 -18.02 5.41
CA GLY A 96 -8.40 -17.44 4.62
C GLY A 96 -8.17 -15.99 4.19
N GLY A 97 -6.97 -15.45 4.39
CA GLY A 97 -6.57 -14.16 3.87
C GLY A 97 -6.67 -14.11 2.34
N GLN A 98 -7.03 -12.95 1.80
CA GLN A 98 -7.19 -12.73 0.37
C GLN A 98 -6.24 -11.62 -0.11
N PRO A 99 -5.76 -11.67 -1.37
CA PRO A 99 -5.09 -10.54 -2.02
C PRO A 99 -5.92 -9.26 -1.96
N LEU A 100 -5.29 -8.11 -2.22
CA LEU A 100 -6.01 -6.87 -2.38
C LEU A 100 -6.97 -6.96 -3.58
N ASP A 101 -8.20 -6.49 -3.38
CA ASP A 101 -9.19 -6.39 -4.44
C ASP A 101 -9.35 -4.92 -4.84
N HIS A 102 -8.58 -4.50 -5.84
CA HIS A 102 -8.67 -3.14 -6.38
C HIS A 102 -10.00 -2.86 -7.12
N SER A 103 -10.79 -3.90 -7.43
CA SER A 103 -12.10 -3.71 -8.10
C SER A 103 -13.19 -3.26 -7.12
N ALA A 104 -12.98 -3.46 -5.82
CA ALA A 104 -13.88 -2.99 -4.77
C ALA A 104 -13.66 -1.51 -4.39
N VAL A 105 -12.72 -0.81 -5.04
CA VAL A 105 -12.41 0.60 -4.79
C VAL A 105 -13.35 1.47 -5.62
N ILE A 106 -14.09 2.36 -4.95
CA ILE A 106 -14.91 3.39 -5.60
C ILE A 106 -14.12 4.69 -5.57
N GLU A 107 -13.79 5.25 -6.74
CA GLU A 107 -13.00 6.48 -6.86
C GLU A 107 -13.88 7.65 -7.34
N THR A 108 -13.61 8.86 -6.84
CA THR A 108 -14.14 10.11 -7.39
C THR A 108 -13.09 11.22 -7.27
N GLU A 109 -13.09 12.19 -8.19
CA GLU A 109 -12.17 13.32 -8.17
C GLU A 109 -12.71 14.42 -7.24
N LEU A 110 -11.81 15.02 -6.46
CA LEU A 110 -12.09 16.15 -5.59
C LEU A 110 -11.82 17.47 -6.31
N ASP A 111 -12.36 18.57 -5.80
CA ASP A 111 -12.25 19.91 -6.41
C ASP A 111 -10.80 20.41 -6.55
N ASP A 112 -9.88 19.87 -5.75
CA ASP A 112 -8.44 20.17 -5.78
C ASP A 112 -7.63 19.27 -6.73
N GLY A 113 -8.29 18.33 -7.42
CA GLY A 113 -7.67 17.38 -8.35
C GLY A 113 -7.13 16.11 -7.68
N ALA A 114 -7.25 15.97 -6.36
CA ALA A 114 -6.97 14.71 -5.68
C ALA A 114 -8.10 13.68 -5.93
N VAL A 115 -7.83 12.41 -5.66
CA VAL A 115 -8.83 11.33 -5.79
C VAL A 115 -9.27 10.86 -4.41
N LEU A 116 -10.57 10.86 -4.15
CA LEU A 116 -11.15 10.14 -3.02
C LEU A 116 -11.39 8.68 -3.41
N ALA A 117 -10.75 7.75 -2.71
CA ALA A 117 -10.96 6.31 -2.87
C ALA A 117 -11.70 5.75 -1.64
N ILE A 118 -12.93 5.27 -1.84
CA ILE A 118 -13.70 4.57 -0.83
C ILE A 118 -13.46 3.07 -1.00
N VAL A 119 -12.97 2.42 0.07
CA VAL A 119 -12.70 0.98 0.12
C VAL A 119 -13.55 0.29 1.18
N PRO A 120 -13.82 -1.03 1.07
CA PRO A 120 -14.59 -1.75 2.09
C PRO A 120 -14.00 -1.59 3.50
N ASP A 121 -12.67 -1.74 3.62
CA ASP A 121 -11.90 -1.53 4.83
C ASP A 121 -10.55 -0.92 4.46
N ILE A 122 -10.05 0.04 5.25
CA ILE A 122 -8.82 0.78 4.91
C ILE A 122 -7.58 -0.11 4.84
N THR A 123 -7.57 -1.24 5.56
CA THR A 123 -6.49 -2.25 5.48
C THR A 123 -6.45 -2.98 4.14
N GLN A 124 -7.50 -2.86 3.32
CA GLN A 124 -7.58 -3.39 1.96
C GLN A 124 -7.16 -2.38 0.89
N TYR A 125 -6.59 -1.25 1.29
CA TYR A 125 -6.11 -0.26 0.34
C TYR A 125 -4.59 -0.26 0.22
N SER A 126 -4.12 -0.30 -1.03
CA SER A 126 -2.77 0.09 -1.41
C SER A 126 -2.85 0.77 -2.78
N PRO A 127 -2.01 1.78 -3.06
CA PRO A 127 -1.93 2.38 -4.39
C PRO A 127 -1.66 1.33 -5.46
N LYS A 128 -2.33 1.45 -6.61
CA LYS A 128 -2.11 0.55 -7.75
C LYS A 128 -0.66 0.71 -8.25
N PRO A 129 -0.06 -0.34 -8.84
CA PRO A 129 1.26 -0.21 -9.46
C PRO A 129 1.26 0.91 -10.51
N GLY A 130 2.15 1.90 -10.35
CA GLY A 130 2.24 3.04 -11.27
C GLY A 130 1.24 4.17 -10.99
N GLU A 131 0.51 4.10 -9.87
CA GLU A 131 -0.33 5.21 -9.41
C GLU A 131 0.52 6.45 -9.12
N THR A 132 0.17 7.58 -9.73
CA THR A 132 0.85 8.87 -9.54
C THR A 132 -0.09 9.96 -9.02
N ARG A 133 -1.40 9.69 -8.95
CA ARG A 133 -2.39 10.64 -8.44
C ARG A 133 -2.24 10.74 -6.92
N GLU A 134 -2.56 11.90 -6.37
CA GLU A 134 -2.73 12.05 -4.93
C GLU A 134 -4.06 11.43 -4.53
N VAL A 135 -4.03 10.36 -3.73
CA VAL A 135 -5.22 9.60 -3.36
C VAL A 135 -5.47 9.66 -1.86
N LEU A 136 -6.64 10.19 -1.49
CA LEU A 136 -7.20 10.10 -0.15
C LEU A 136 -8.04 8.81 -0.06
N ALA A 137 -7.51 7.79 0.60
CA ALA A 137 -8.24 6.54 0.82
C ALA A 137 -8.98 6.54 2.16
N ILE A 138 -10.25 6.12 2.15
CA ILE A 138 -11.08 6.00 3.34
C ILE A 138 -11.86 4.68 3.35
N GLY A 139 -11.96 4.04 4.51
CA GLY A 139 -12.78 2.85 4.69
C GLY A 139 -14.28 3.20 4.75
N ALA A 140 -15.14 2.34 4.20
CA ALA A 140 -16.59 2.54 4.17
C ALA A 140 -17.19 2.71 5.59
N GLY A 141 -16.59 2.05 6.60
CA GLY A 141 -16.96 2.26 8.00
C GLY A 141 -16.71 3.69 8.48
N ALA A 142 -15.57 4.28 8.13
CA ALA A 142 -15.27 5.68 8.47
C ALA A 142 -16.23 6.64 7.76
N VAL A 143 -16.58 6.38 6.49
CA VAL A 143 -17.62 7.14 5.77
C VAL A 143 -18.96 7.06 6.50
N ALA A 144 -19.34 5.88 7.01
CA ALA A 144 -20.59 5.72 7.76
C ALA A 144 -20.62 6.56 9.05
N GLU A 145 -19.48 6.68 9.74
CA GLU A 145 -19.33 7.50 10.96
C GLU A 145 -19.38 9.01 10.69
N MET A 146 -19.09 9.46 9.46
CA MET A 146 -19.22 10.88 9.09
C MET A 146 -20.69 11.36 9.10
N PHE A 147 -21.66 10.44 9.06
CA PHE A 147 -23.08 10.75 9.08
C PHE A 147 -23.68 10.53 10.46
N ASP A 148 -24.19 11.62 11.06
CA ASP A 148 -24.98 11.51 12.28
C ASP A 148 -26.25 10.64 12.05
N LYS A 149 -26.87 10.21 13.16
CA LYS A 149 -28.06 9.34 13.11
C LYS A 149 -29.18 9.94 12.24
N ARG A 150 -29.45 11.23 12.39
CA ARG A 150 -30.54 11.93 11.69
C ARG A 150 -30.27 12.00 10.18
N THR A 151 -29.02 12.25 9.81
CA THR A 151 -28.56 12.30 8.43
C THR A 151 -28.70 10.93 7.80
N ARG A 152 -28.28 9.85 8.49
CA ARG A 152 -28.48 8.46 8.03
C ARG A 152 -29.97 8.12 7.82
N GLU A 153 -30.84 8.49 8.75
CA GLU A 153 -32.29 8.28 8.63
C GLU A 153 -32.88 9.03 7.43
N THR A 154 -32.44 10.27 7.21
CA THR A 154 -32.88 11.11 6.08
C THR A 154 -32.44 10.49 4.76
N LEU A 155 -31.16 10.12 4.63
CA LEU A 155 -30.63 9.47 3.43
C LEU A 155 -31.38 8.17 3.12
N ALA A 156 -31.61 7.33 4.14
CA ALA A 156 -32.36 6.09 3.97
C ALA A 156 -33.81 6.32 3.52
N ALA A 157 -34.48 7.35 4.05
CA ALA A 157 -35.84 7.71 3.63
C ALA A 157 -35.87 8.18 2.16
N VAL A 158 -34.91 9.04 1.77
CA VAL A 158 -34.78 9.56 0.40
C VAL A 158 -34.52 8.42 -0.59
N SER A 159 -33.53 7.56 -0.33
CA SER A 159 -33.19 6.46 -1.25
C SER A 159 -34.33 5.45 -1.43
N ARG A 160 -35.17 5.24 -0.41
CA ARG A 160 -36.35 4.36 -0.50
C ARG A 160 -37.48 4.98 -1.31
N HIS A 161 -37.70 6.28 -1.18
CA HIS A 161 -38.79 6.97 -1.90
C HIS A 161 -38.39 7.32 -3.34
N TRP A 162 -37.12 7.61 -3.59
CA TRP A 162 -36.59 7.99 -4.89
C TRP A 162 -35.32 7.18 -5.23
N PRO A 163 -35.48 5.95 -5.76
CA PRO A 163 -34.35 5.17 -6.28
C PRO A 163 -33.60 5.93 -7.36
N GLY A 164 -32.27 6.02 -7.24
CA GLY A 164 -31.40 6.77 -8.16
C GLY A 164 -31.22 8.25 -7.83
N ALA A 165 -31.83 8.74 -6.73
CA ALA A 165 -31.50 10.07 -6.21
C ALA A 165 -30.01 10.16 -5.85
N HIS A 166 -29.37 11.27 -6.21
CA HIS A 166 -27.98 11.56 -5.91
C HIS A 166 -27.86 12.92 -5.19
N ILE A 167 -26.81 13.08 -4.41
CA ILE A 167 -26.52 14.32 -3.69
C ILE A 167 -25.65 15.19 -4.59
N GLU A 168 -26.16 16.35 -5.01
CA GLU A 168 -25.36 17.32 -5.79
C GLU A 168 -24.48 18.19 -4.91
N SER A 169 -24.91 18.51 -3.69
CA SER A 169 -24.11 19.28 -2.73
C SER A 169 -24.52 19.01 -1.29
N ALA A 170 -23.55 19.11 -0.38
CA ALA A 170 -23.78 19.11 1.06
C ALA A 170 -23.21 20.39 1.65
N ARG A 171 -24.01 21.13 2.44
CA ARG A 171 -23.55 22.34 3.13
C ARG A 171 -23.40 22.03 4.61
N ARG A 172 -22.24 22.36 5.19
CA ARG A 172 -22.11 22.45 6.65
C ARG A 172 -22.84 23.68 7.15
N LYS A 173 -23.64 23.53 8.20
CA LYS A 173 -24.03 24.69 9.01
C LYS A 173 -22.80 25.14 9.81
N PRO A 174 -22.52 26.44 9.91
CA PRO A 174 -21.53 26.94 10.86
C PRO A 174 -21.95 26.51 12.27
N LEU A 175 -20.99 26.09 13.09
CA LEU A 175 -21.20 25.93 14.52
C LEU A 175 -21.09 27.32 15.15
N GLU A 176 -22.23 27.92 15.49
CA GLU A 176 -22.31 29.13 16.32
C GLU A 176 -22.25 28.68 17.80
N ASP A 177 -21.10 28.19 18.26
CA ASP A 177 -20.85 28.02 19.70
C ASP A 177 -19.93 29.16 20.16
N GLU A 178 -20.54 30.24 20.62
CA GLU A 178 -19.89 31.16 21.56
C GLU A 178 -19.67 30.37 22.87
N ILE A 179 -18.52 29.72 23.01
CA ILE A 179 -18.08 29.21 24.31
C ILE A 179 -17.64 30.42 25.13
N PRO A 180 -18.32 30.80 26.23
CA PRO A 180 -17.79 31.81 27.14
C PRO A 180 -16.65 31.17 27.93
N PHE A 181 -15.43 31.70 27.74
CA PHE A 181 -14.27 31.36 28.56
C PHE A 181 -14.47 31.77 30.01
#